data_AF-A0A4Z1IDX5-F1
#
_entry.id   AF-A0A4Z1IDX5-F1
#
_cell.length_a   1.000
_cell.length_b   1.000
_cell.length_c   1.000
_cell.angle_alpha   90.00
_cell.angle_beta   90.00
_cell.angle_gamma   90.00
#
_symmetry.space_group_name_H-M   'P 1'
#
loop_
_entity.id
_entity.type
_entity.pdbx_description
1 polymer ?
#
loop_
_entity_poly.entity_id
_entity_poly.type
_entity_poly.pdbx_seq_one_letter_code
_entity_poly.pdbx_strand_id
1 'polypeptide(L)'
;MATPWPQMATWSNDPCEHAAYLSDYLRKALVCIDSAEDQLVPKSLVKTMIAAMSVLITKFQNTPDLSAVTTIQSDLKTTAETVQSTAIKVQQNTITHQQVAALSQETNQAVEEAAETRRITTELLQETKDIAKATNDIVKVAQ
;
A
#
# COMPACT_ATOMS: atom_id res chain seq x y z
N MET A 1 26.76 52.05 -14.62
CA MET A 1 27.81 51.21 -15.24
C MET A 1 27.12 49.94 -15.71
N ALA A 2 27.09 49.67 -17.01
CA ALA A 2 26.39 48.49 -17.54
C ALA A 2 27.10 47.19 -17.12
N THR A 3 26.31 46.19 -16.71
CA THR A 3 26.84 44.87 -16.34
C THR A 3 27.41 44.17 -17.59
N PRO A 4 28.63 43.61 -17.53
CA PRO A 4 29.24 42.96 -18.68
C PRO A 4 28.50 41.66 -19.05
N TRP A 5 28.34 41.42 -20.36
CA TRP A 5 27.68 40.23 -20.89
C TRP A 5 28.39 38.93 -20.49
N PRO A 6 27.64 37.85 -20.23
CA PRO A 6 28.23 36.57 -19.85
C PRO A 6 29.02 35.96 -21.02
N GLN A 7 30.25 35.55 -20.73
CA GLN A 7 31.17 34.96 -21.71
C GLN A 7 30.70 33.57 -22.15
N MET A 8 30.98 33.21 -23.41
CA MET A 8 30.75 31.85 -23.89
C MET A 8 31.80 30.91 -23.29
N ALA A 9 31.36 29.95 -22.48
CA ALA A 9 32.22 28.86 -22.01
C ALA A 9 32.04 27.62 -22.90
N THR A 10 33.09 26.81 -22.99
CA THR A 10 33.03 25.47 -23.60
C THR A 10 32.10 24.58 -22.79
N TRP A 11 31.17 23.93 -23.47
CA TRP A 11 30.05 23.22 -22.87
C TRP A 11 30.53 21.93 -22.18
N SER A 12 30.10 21.69 -20.94
CA SER A 12 30.29 20.39 -20.26
C SER A 12 29.49 19.30 -20.98
N ASN A 13 29.74 18.01 -20.76
CA ASN A 13 28.97 16.91 -21.37
C ASN A 13 27.83 16.38 -20.45
N ASP A 14 27.80 16.76 -19.16
CA ASP A 14 26.84 16.24 -18.18
C ASP A 14 25.44 16.92 -18.26
N PRO A 15 24.31 16.19 -18.41
CA PRO A 15 22.98 16.78 -18.62
C PRO A 15 22.43 17.65 -17.48
N CYS A 16 22.71 17.29 -16.22
CA CYS A 16 22.24 18.05 -15.07
C CYS A 16 23.04 19.34 -14.89
N GLU A 17 24.36 19.27 -15.12
CA GLU A 17 25.23 20.44 -15.17
C GLU A 17 24.83 21.39 -16.32
N HIS A 18 24.42 20.86 -17.47
CA HIS A 18 23.93 21.66 -18.60
C HIS A 18 22.71 22.51 -18.25
N ALA A 19 21.70 21.92 -17.61
CA ALA A 19 20.45 22.62 -17.29
C ALA A 19 20.67 23.72 -16.25
N ALA A 20 21.46 23.42 -15.22
CA ALA A 20 21.82 24.39 -14.19
C ALA A 20 22.68 25.54 -14.73
N TYR A 21 23.69 25.23 -15.56
CA TYR A 21 24.55 26.23 -16.17
C TYR A 21 23.80 27.12 -17.17
N LEU A 22 22.96 26.52 -18.02
CA LEU A 22 22.13 27.28 -18.96
C LEU A 22 21.12 28.17 -18.22
N SER A 23 20.49 27.67 -17.16
CA SER A 23 19.59 28.48 -16.32
C SER A 23 20.31 29.68 -15.71
N ASP A 24 21.51 29.49 -15.17
CA ASP A 24 22.30 30.60 -14.61
C ASP A 24 22.78 31.59 -15.68
N TYR A 25 23.19 31.10 -16.86
CA TYR A 25 23.57 31.93 -18.00
C TYR A 25 22.40 32.79 -18.50
N LEU A 26 21.22 32.18 -18.69
CA LEU A 26 20.01 32.88 -19.13
C LEU A 26 19.55 33.91 -18.09
N ARG A 27 19.63 33.58 -16.79
CA ARG A 27 19.30 34.51 -15.70
C ARG A 27 20.23 35.71 -15.69
N LYS A 28 21.55 35.49 -15.85
CA LYS A 28 22.54 36.58 -15.96
C LYS A 28 22.33 37.41 -17.21
N ALA A 29 22.02 36.79 -18.35
CA ALA A 29 21.70 37.49 -19.59
C ALA A 29 20.43 38.34 -19.46
N LEU A 30 19.38 37.83 -18.79
CA LEU A 30 18.14 38.56 -18.52
C LEU A 30 18.39 39.81 -17.66
N VAL A 31 19.15 39.67 -16.56
CA VAL A 31 19.54 40.81 -15.72
C VAL A 31 20.33 41.86 -16.51
N CYS A 32 21.20 41.42 -17.43
CA CYS A 32 21.95 42.34 -18.29
C CYS A 32 21.03 43.06 -19.29
N ILE A 33 20.03 42.37 -19.85
CA ILE A 33 19.03 42.97 -20.76
C ILE A 33 18.17 43.99 -20.01
N ASP A 34 17.68 43.65 -18.81
CA ASP A 34 16.85 44.54 -17.99
C ASP A 34 17.62 45.79 -17.54
N SER A 35 18.94 45.67 -17.37
CA SER A 35 19.85 46.77 -16.98
C SER A 35 20.40 47.56 -18.17
N ALA A 36 20.12 47.15 -19.42
CA ALA A 36 20.72 47.71 -20.62
C ALA A 36 20.00 48.96 -21.17
N GLU A 37 18.87 49.36 -20.60
CA GLU A 37 18.00 50.45 -21.10
C GLU A 37 17.82 50.36 -22.64
N ASP A 38 18.31 51.33 -23.42
CA ASP A 38 18.20 51.38 -24.89
C ASP A 38 19.35 50.67 -25.65
N GLN A 39 20.24 49.95 -24.96
CA GLN A 39 21.41 49.33 -25.57
C GLN A 39 21.04 48.03 -26.33
N LEU A 40 21.42 47.98 -27.61
CA LEU A 40 21.12 46.83 -28.49
C LEU A 40 21.78 45.53 -27.98
N VAL A 41 20.98 44.47 -27.85
CA VAL A 41 21.46 43.14 -27.44
C VAL A 41 22.38 42.54 -28.51
N PRO A 42 23.56 41.99 -28.15
CA PRO A 42 24.47 41.36 -29.12
C PRO A 42 23.83 40.19 -29.88
N LYS A 43 23.88 40.22 -31.21
CA LYS A 43 23.34 39.14 -32.07
C LYS A 43 23.98 37.76 -31.79
N SER A 44 25.24 37.74 -31.39
CA SER A 44 25.96 36.52 -31.00
C SER A 44 25.34 35.88 -29.76
N LEU A 45 24.97 36.68 -28.77
CA LEU A 45 24.35 36.22 -27.53
C LEU A 45 22.98 35.57 -27.80
N VAL A 46 22.13 36.22 -28.60
CA VAL A 46 20.81 35.70 -28.97
C VAL A 46 20.93 34.37 -29.72
N LYS A 47 21.88 34.25 -30.65
CA LYS A 47 22.15 32.98 -31.36
C LYS A 47 22.54 31.85 -30.40
N THR A 48 23.40 32.14 -29.42
CA THR A 48 23.81 31.16 -28.41
C THR A 48 22.64 30.74 -27.52
N MET A 49 21.81 31.69 -27.08
CA MET A 49 20.63 31.39 -26.27
C MET A 49 19.64 30.50 -27.03
N ILE A 50 19.37 30.81 -28.31
CA ILE A 50 18.48 29.99 -29.16
C ILE A 50 19.07 28.58 -29.36
N ALA A 51 20.35 28.46 -29.72
CA ALA A 51 21.00 27.16 -29.90
C ALA A 51 20.97 26.32 -28.62
N ALA A 52 21.18 26.96 -27.46
CA ALA A 52 21.13 26.32 -26.15
C ALA A 52 19.76 25.75 -25.81
N MET A 53 18.72 26.57 -25.99
CA MET A 53 17.35 26.15 -25.73
C MET A 53 16.93 25.04 -26.71
N SER A 54 17.34 25.11 -27.97
CA SER A 54 17.10 24.03 -28.94
C SER A 54 17.75 22.72 -28.51
N VAL A 55 19.02 22.72 -28.10
CA VAL A 55 19.72 21.53 -27.60
C VAL A 55 19.03 20.96 -26.36
N LEU A 56 18.57 21.82 -25.44
CA LEU A 56 17.87 21.39 -24.24
C LEU A 56 16.51 20.77 -24.56
N ILE A 57 15.70 21.40 -25.42
CA ILE A 57 14.42 20.86 -25.89
C ILE A 57 14.64 19.51 -26.58
N THR A 58 15.63 19.41 -27.47
CA THR A 58 15.99 18.16 -28.13
C THR A 58 16.42 17.11 -27.11
N LYS A 59 17.22 17.44 -26.08
CA LYS A 59 17.59 16.48 -25.03
C LYS A 59 16.42 16.07 -24.15
N PHE A 60 15.49 16.96 -23.82
CA PHE A 60 14.26 16.59 -23.09
C PHE A 60 13.32 15.71 -23.92
N GLN A 61 13.21 15.99 -25.22
CA GLN A 61 12.42 15.19 -26.15
C GLN A 61 13.08 13.83 -26.44
N ASN A 62 14.41 13.74 -26.36
CA ASN A 62 15.19 12.52 -26.63
C ASN A 62 15.71 11.82 -25.37
N THR A 63 15.35 12.29 -24.16
CA THR A 63 15.54 11.50 -22.93
C THR A 63 14.32 10.60 -22.80
N PRO A 64 14.42 9.29 -23.08
CA PRO A 64 13.43 8.36 -22.57
C PRO A 64 13.68 8.33 -21.06
N ASP A 65 12.70 8.53 -20.19
CA ASP A 65 11.82 7.43 -19.85
C ASP A 65 10.64 7.89 -18.98
N LEU A 66 9.82 8.83 -19.48
CA LEU A 66 8.53 9.11 -18.85
C LEU A 66 7.63 7.85 -18.88
N SER A 67 7.84 6.99 -19.88
CA SER A 67 7.20 5.68 -20.00
C SER A 67 7.44 4.79 -18.79
N ALA A 68 8.67 4.61 -18.31
CA ALA A 68 8.92 3.81 -17.12
C ALA A 68 8.35 4.44 -15.86
N VAL A 69 8.33 5.77 -15.75
CA VAL A 69 7.61 6.43 -14.63
C VAL A 69 6.12 6.07 -14.67
N THR A 70 5.50 6.10 -15.85
CA THR A 70 4.09 5.71 -16.00
C THR A 70 3.86 4.21 -15.77
N THR A 71 4.78 3.35 -16.19
CA THR A 71 4.73 1.90 -15.95
C THR A 71 4.89 1.60 -14.46
N ILE A 72 5.88 2.19 -13.79
CA ILE A 72 6.09 2.06 -12.34
C ILE A 72 4.86 2.55 -11.57
N GLN A 73 4.24 3.65 -12.01
CA GLN A 73 3.01 4.15 -11.38
C GLN A 73 1.83 3.18 -11.57
N SER A 74 1.69 2.58 -12.75
CA SER A 74 0.68 1.56 -13.03
C SER A 74 0.90 0.29 -12.18
N ASP A 75 2.13 -0.22 -12.16
CA ASP A 75 2.51 -1.40 -11.38
C ASP A 75 2.32 -1.18 -9.88
N LEU A 76 2.65 0.02 -9.39
CA LEU A 76 2.41 0.41 -8.00
C LEU A 76 0.91 0.46 -7.68
N LYS A 77 0.08 0.98 -8.59
CA LYS A 77 -1.37 1.00 -8.43
C LYS A 77 -1.95 -0.42 -8.39
N THR A 78 -1.55 -1.28 -9.33
CA THR A 78 -1.98 -2.69 -9.35
C THR A 78 -1.53 -3.45 -8.09
N THR A 79 -0.31 -3.17 -7.62
CA THR A 79 0.22 -3.73 -6.37
C THR A 79 -0.61 -3.26 -5.18
N ALA A 80 -0.94 -1.97 -5.09
CA ALA A 80 -1.76 -1.42 -4.02
C ALA A 80 -3.17 -2.02 -3.98
N GLU A 81 -3.82 -2.16 -5.14
CA GLU A 81 -5.14 -2.81 -5.26
C GLU A 81 -5.08 -4.29 -4.83
N THR A 82 -4.02 -5.00 -5.21
CA THR A 82 -3.80 -6.40 -4.82
C THR A 82 -3.58 -6.54 -3.31
N VAL A 83 -2.77 -5.66 -2.71
CA VAL A 83 -2.53 -5.62 -1.26
C VAL A 83 -3.83 -5.32 -0.51
N GLN A 84 -4.61 -4.34 -0.98
CA GLN A 84 -5.90 -4.01 -0.37
C GLN A 84 -6.88 -5.19 -0.44
N SER A 85 -7.01 -5.84 -1.60
CA SER A 85 -7.85 -7.03 -1.77
C SER A 85 -7.41 -8.17 -0.85
N THR A 86 -6.10 -8.40 -0.74
CA THR A 86 -5.53 -9.41 0.16
C THR A 86 -5.82 -9.10 1.62
N ALA A 87 -5.67 -7.84 2.04
CA ALA A 87 -5.97 -7.40 3.40
C ALA A 87 -7.45 -7.63 3.77
N ILE A 88 -8.37 -7.33 2.86
CA ILE A 88 -9.81 -7.60 3.05
C ILE A 88 -10.05 -9.10 3.22
N LYS A 89 -9.45 -9.96 2.38
CA LYS A 89 -9.59 -11.42 2.49
C LYS A 89 -9.02 -11.97 3.80
N VAL A 90 -7.90 -11.43 4.27
CA VAL A 90 -7.30 -11.81 5.57
C VAL A 90 -8.21 -11.41 6.73
N GLN A 91 -8.80 -10.22 6.69
CA GLN A 91 -9.78 -9.79 7.70
C GLN A 91 -11.01 -10.69 7.71
N GLN A 92 -11.55 -11.04 6.54
CA GLN A 92 -12.68 -11.96 6.43
C GLN A 92 -12.35 -13.34 7.02
N ASN A 93 -11.18 -13.89 6.69
CA ASN A 93 -10.72 -15.18 7.25
C ASN A 93 -10.60 -15.12 8.77
N THR A 94 -10.13 -14.00 9.32
CA THR A 94 -10.03 -13.81 10.78
C THR A 94 -11.40 -13.84 11.44
N ILE A 95 -12.40 -13.18 10.85
CA ILE A 95 -13.79 -13.21 11.34
C ILE A 95 -14.35 -14.63 11.29
N THR A 96 -14.17 -15.34 10.17
CA THR A 96 -14.62 -16.73 10.05
C THR A 96 -13.95 -17.63 11.08
N HIS A 97 -12.65 -17.48 11.34
CA HIS A 97 -11.96 -18.25 12.38
C HIS A 97 -12.52 -17.97 13.78
N GLN A 98 -12.84 -16.71 14.10
CA GLN A 98 -13.48 -16.36 15.38
C GLN A 98 -14.87 -17.00 15.52
N GLN A 99 -15.67 -17.01 14.45
CA GLN A 99 -16.98 -17.66 14.44
C GLN A 99 -16.86 -19.18 14.64
N VAL A 100 -15.91 -19.83 13.98
CA VAL A 100 -15.65 -21.27 14.16
C VAL A 100 -15.21 -21.57 15.59
N ALA A 101 -14.37 -20.72 16.20
CA ALA A 101 -13.97 -20.89 17.60
C ALA A 101 -15.16 -20.79 18.56
N ALA A 102 -16.05 -19.81 18.35
CA ALA A 102 -17.26 -19.65 19.15
C ALA A 102 -18.19 -20.87 19.02
N LEU A 103 -18.46 -21.32 17.79
CA LEU A 103 -19.28 -22.52 17.52
C LEU A 103 -18.66 -23.78 18.15
N SER A 104 -17.33 -23.92 18.12
CA SER A 104 -16.66 -25.03 18.78
C SER A 104 -16.85 -25.00 20.29
N GLN A 105 -16.82 -23.81 20.90
CA GLN A 105 -17.05 -23.66 22.34
C GLN A 105 -18.50 -24.01 22.71
N GLU A 106 -19.48 -23.51 21.95
CA GLU A 106 -20.90 -23.85 22.12
C GLU A 106 -21.14 -25.35 21.97
N THR A 107 -20.52 -25.98 20.96
CA THR A 107 -20.62 -27.43 20.74
C THR A 107 -20.05 -28.22 21.92
N ASN A 108 -18.89 -27.81 22.44
CA ASN A 108 -18.28 -28.47 23.60
C ASN A 108 -19.18 -28.37 24.83
N GLN A 109 -19.79 -27.20 25.07
CA GLN A 109 -20.74 -27.03 26.18
C GLN A 109 -21.97 -27.94 26.01
N ALA A 110 -22.55 -28.01 24.81
CA ALA A 110 -23.68 -28.90 24.54
C ALA A 110 -23.33 -30.38 24.76
N VAL A 111 -22.10 -30.79 24.43
CA VAL A 111 -21.59 -32.15 24.68
C VAL A 111 -21.46 -32.42 26.18
N GLU A 112 -20.96 -31.47 26.97
CA GLU A 112 -20.88 -31.58 28.43
C GLU A 112 -22.26 -31.72 29.06
N GLU A 113 -23.22 -30.87 28.66
CA GLU A 113 -24.61 -30.93 29.13
C GLU A 113 -25.29 -32.27 28.79
N ALA A 114 -25.05 -32.79 27.57
CA ALA A 114 -25.56 -34.09 27.16
C ALA A 114 -24.91 -35.26 27.93
N ALA A 115 -23.62 -35.15 28.25
CA ALA A 115 -22.92 -36.15 29.06
C ALA A 115 -23.46 -36.19 30.50
N GLU A 116 -23.71 -35.02 31.10
CA GLU A 116 -24.28 -34.93 32.45
C GLU A 116 -25.73 -35.44 32.48
N THR A 117 -26.54 -35.08 31.48
CA THR A 117 -27.90 -35.62 31.33
C THR A 117 -27.89 -37.15 31.25
N ARG A 118 -26.94 -37.73 30.51
CA ARG A 118 -26.77 -39.18 30.41
C ARG A 118 -26.39 -39.80 31.77
N ARG A 119 -25.49 -39.16 32.52
CA ARG A 119 -25.08 -39.61 33.86
C ARG A 119 -26.30 -39.68 34.79
N ILE A 120 -27.05 -38.59 34.89
CA ILE A 120 -28.27 -38.50 35.72
C ILE A 120 -29.30 -39.57 35.31
N THR A 121 -29.52 -39.74 34.00
CA THR A 121 -30.47 -40.76 33.49
C THR A 121 -30.05 -42.17 33.90
N THR A 122 -28.75 -42.46 33.90
CA THR A 122 -28.21 -43.77 34.30
C THR A 122 -28.38 -44.01 35.79
N GLU A 123 -28.16 -42.98 36.61
CA GLU A 123 -28.39 -43.04 38.07
C GLU A 123 -29.86 -43.30 38.40
N LEU A 124 -30.78 -42.57 37.77
CA LEU A 124 -32.23 -42.78 37.95
C LEU A 124 -32.69 -44.17 37.51
N LEU A 125 -32.14 -44.70 36.41
CA LEU A 125 -32.43 -46.07 35.97
C LEU A 125 -31.97 -47.11 36.99
N GLN A 126 -30.80 -46.91 37.59
CA GLN A 126 -30.27 -47.80 38.61
C GLN A 126 -31.12 -47.75 39.89
N GLU A 127 -31.46 -46.55 40.37
CA GLU A 127 -32.36 -46.38 41.51
C GLU A 127 -33.72 -47.03 41.28
N THR A 128 -34.30 -46.87 40.08
CA THR A 128 -35.58 -47.50 39.69
C THR A 128 -35.49 -49.02 39.76
N LYS A 129 -34.38 -49.60 39.30
CA LYS A 129 -34.15 -51.05 39.35
C LYS A 129 -34.04 -51.56 40.80
N ASP A 130 -33.37 -50.79 41.66
CA ASP A 130 -33.21 -51.14 43.08
C ASP A 130 -34.55 -51.07 43.83
N ILE A 131 -35.38 -50.05 43.55
CA ILE A 131 -36.75 -49.96 44.07
C ILE A 131 -37.62 -51.14 43.62
N ALA A 132 -37.56 -51.50 42.32
CA ALA A 132 -38.33 -52.61 41.78
C ALA A 132 -37.94 -53.94 42.44
N LYS A 133 -36.64 -54.17 42.67
CA LYS A 133 -36.14 -55.34 43.39
C LYS A 133 -36.64 -55.36 44.84
N ALA A 134 -36.47 -54.27 45.59
CA ALA A 134 -36.92 -54.18 46.97
C ALA A 134 -38.44 -54.44 47.12
N THR A 135 -39.23 -53.89 46.18
CA THR A 135 -40.69 -54.11 46.14
C THR A 135 -41.03 -55.59 45.95
N ASN A 136 -40.37 -56.25 45.01
CA ASN A 136 -40.57 -57.68 44.76
C ASN A 136 -40.17 -58.55 45.97
N ASP A 137 -39.08 -58.20 46.65
CA ASP A 137 -38.64 -58.91 47.85
C ASP A 137 -39.66 -58.76 49.00
N ILE A 138 -40.25 -57.57 49.19
CA ILE A 138 -41.32 -57.33 50.18
C ILE A 138 -42.56 -58.18 49.86
N VAL A 139 -43.00 -58.23 48.60
CA VAL A 139 -44.18 -59.01 48.18
C VAL A 139 -43.99 -60.50 48.48
N LYS A 140 -42.78 -61.04 48.25
CA LYS A 140 -42.49 -62.46 48.53
C LYS A 140 -42.51 -62.81 50.01
N VAL A 141 -42.13 -61.88 50.89
CA VAL A 141 -42.15 -62.11 52.35
C VAL A 141 -43.57 -62.04 52.92
N ALA A 142 -44.49 -61.38 52.23
CA ALA A 142 -45.88 -61.24 52.65
C ALA A 142 -46.82 -62.38 52.20
N GLN A 143 -46.33 -63.32 51.39
CA GLN A 143 -47.05 -64.55 50.97
C GLN A 143 -46.65 -65.74 51.84
#